data_AF-A0A2V8IPR7-F1
#
_entry.id   AF-A0A2V8IPR7-F1
#
_cell.length_a   1.000
_cell.length_b   1.000
_cell.length_c   1.000
_cell.angle_alpha   90.00
_cell.angle_beta   90.00
_cell.angle_gamma   90.00
#
_symmetry.space_group_name_H-M   'P 1'
#
loop_
_entity.id
_entity.type
_entity.pdbx_description
1 polymer ?
#
loop_
_entity_poly.entity_id
_entity_poly.type
_entity_poly.pdbx_seq_one_letter_code
_entity_poly.pdbx_strand_id
1 'polypeptide(L)'
;MKSRGMVLMTVLWILAVIAFIAFALAAAVRTEVNAAANSFDSERALFMAKGAAEVVFRKLQDPDAFPDLPVQEVSGIYTFEFGSGEVRVQPESDRSRIDLNEASEKVLTAMFDSLGVGEAARNELVDSILDWRDSDDVPRLHGAEVDDYDQVFLSRGRLPYNAPFKSLQEVLLVKHMTPAIYFGHVEFDTAANEYRKVRGLRDIATVSSGSKTVSVNAAPAEVFAALPGISSDLAAGIVAERERKRFADSKDLVTRIPELNQSPALDYLTSDSGSPTVLTATATIKPSGTTKTMRLHFKRERVKRILVHEPLIYKEIEVLKFGNWEY
;
A
#
# COMPACT_ATOMS: atom_id res chain seq x y z
N MET A 1 -59.21 24.71 -48.45
CA MET A 1 -58.82 23.91 -47.27
C MET A 1 -57.36 23.42 -47.25
N LYS A 2 -56.53 23.57 -48.30
CA LYS A 2 -55.14 23.04 -48.34
C LYS A 2 -54.06 23.87 -47.62
N SER A 3 -54.27 25.17 -47.40
CA SER A 3 -53.25 26.06 -46.80
C SER A 3 -53.12 25.95 -45.28
N ARG A 4 -54.21 25.64 -44.56
CA ARG A 4 -54.20 25.52 -43.09
C ARG A 4 -53.45 24.28 -42.58
N GLY A 5 -53.47 23.16 -43.32
CA GLY A 5 -52.73 21.95 -42.95
C GLY A 5 -51.21 22.08 -43.15
N MET A 6 -50.78 22.84 -44.15
CA MET A 6 -49.36 23.07 -44.44
C MET A 6 -48.68 23.94 -43.37
N VAL A 7 -49.39 24.98 -42.90
CA VAL A 7 -48.91 25.83 -41.79
C VAL A 7 -48.74 25.04 -40.50
N LEU A 8 -49.71 24.18 -40.16
CA LEU A 8 -49.62 23.34 -38.97
C LEU A 8 -48.43 22.39 -39.02
N MET A 9 -48.16 21.79 -40.19
CA MET A 9 -47.04 20.86 -40.35
C MET A 9 -45.69 21.57 -40.19
N THR A 10 -45.52 22.76 -40.77
CA THR A 10 -44.30 23.57 -40.60
C THR A 10 -44.09 23.97 -39.14
N VAL A 11 -45.16 24.37 -38.44
CA VAL A 11 -45.08 24.72 -37.01
C VAL A 11 -44.69 23.50 -36.18
N LEU A 12 -45.28 22.34 -36.43
CA LEU A 12 -44.93 21.09 -35.73
C LEU A 12 -43.47 20.70 -35.96
N TRP A 13 -42.96 20.85 -37.19
CA TRP A 13 -41.56 20.58 -37.49
C TRP A 13 -40.60 21.55 -36.78
N ILE A 14 -40.92 22.84 -36.75
CA ILE A 14 -40.12 23.84 -36.02
C ILE A 14 -40.12 23.51 -34.52
N LEU A 15 -41.28 23.19 -33.95
CA LEU A 15 -41.39 22.79 -32.54
C LEU A 15 -40.60 21.51 -32.25
N ALA A 16 -40.62 20.53 -33.15
CA ALA A 16 -39.85 19.29 -33.00
C ALA A 16 -38.34 19.56 -32.98
N VAL A 17 -37.84 20.42 -33.89
CA VAL A 17 -36.42 20.80 -33.92
C VAL A 17 -36.01 21.57 -32.67
N ILE A 18 -36.83 22.53 -32.21
CA ILE A 18 -36.56 23.27 -30.98
C ILE A 18 -36.54 22.35 -29.77
N ALA A 19 -37.52 21.43 -29.66
CA ALA A 19 -37.57 20.45 -28.57
C ALA A 19 -36.34 19.53 -28.56
N PHE A 20 -35.88 19.09 -29.74
CA PHE A 20 -34.68 18.27 -29.87
C PHE A 20 -33.42 19.03 -29.41
N ILE A 21 -33.25 20.28 -29.84
CA ILE A 21 -32.11 21.13 -29.42
C ILE A 21 -32.15 21.38 -27.91
N ALA A 22 -33.33 21.72 -27.37
CA ALA A 22 -33.50 21.94 -25.94
C ALA A 22 -33.18 20.69 -25.11
N PHE A 23 -33.60 19.51 -25.58
CA PHE A 23 -33.28 18.24 -24.94
C PHE A 23 -31.76 17.93 -24.97
N ALA A 24 -31.11 18.12 -26.12
CA ALA A 24 -29.66 17.92 -26.25
C ALA A 24 -28.87 18.86 -25.34
N LEU A 25 -29.27 20.14 -25.27
CA LEU A 25 -28.65 21.12 -24.37
C LEU A 25 -28.86 20.73 -22.89
N ALA A 26 -30.07 20.32 -22.51
CA ALA A 26 -30.35 19.89 -21.14
C ALA A 26 -29.52 18.66 -20.74
N ALA A 27 -29.32 17.71 -21.66
CA ALA A 27 -28.46 16.55 -21.45
C ALA A 27 -27.00 16.96 -21.28
N ALA A 28 -26.48 17.85 -22.13
CA ALA A 28 -25.11 18.34 -22.04
C ALA A 28 -24.85 19.09 -20.72
N VAL A 29 -25.73 20.01 -20.34
CA VAL A 29 -25.63 20.75 -19.08
C VAL A 29 -25.68 19.81 -17.87
N ARG A 30 -26.54 18.78 -17.88
CA ARG A 30 -26.58 17.80 -16.79
C ARG A 30 -25.25 17.06 -16.66
N THR A 31 -24.62 16.68 -17.76
CA THR A 31 -23.30 16.02 -17.74
C THR A 31 -22.22 16.95 -17.19
N GLU A 32 -22.19 18.21 -17.61
CA GLU A 32 -21.22 19.20 -17.11
C GLU A 32 -21.41 19.48 -15.61
N VAL A 33 -22.65 19.64 -15.15
CA VAL A 33 -22.95 19.83 -13.73
C VAL A 33 -22.51 18.62 -12.90
N ASN A 34 -22.76 17.40 -13.38
CA ASN A 34 -22.32 16.19 -12.70
C ASN A 34 -20.79 16.07 -12.68
N ALA A 35 -20.12 16.41 -13.78
CA ALA A 35 -18.65 16.40 -13.83
C ALA A 35 -18.03 17.43 -12.88
N ALA A 36 -18.59 18.64 -12.83
CA ALA A 36 -18.16 19.69 -11.91
C ALA A 36 -18.39 19.28 -10.44
N ALA A 37 -19.56 18.70 -10.13
CA ALA A 37 -19.86 18.19 -8.79
C ALA A 37 -18.88 17.08 -8.37
N ASN A 38 -18.59 16.11 -9.25
CA ASN A 38 -17.62 15.05 -8.98
C ASN A 38 -16.20 15.59 -8.79
N SER A 39 -15.80 16.60 -9.57
CA SER A 39 -14.50 17.27 -9.40
C SER A 39 -14.39 17.95 -8.04
N PHE A 40 -15.44 18.67 -7.64
CA PHE A 40 -15.50 19.33 -6.33
C PHE A 40 -15.47 18.31 -5.18
N ASP A 41 -16.27 17.24 -5.27
CA ASP A 41 -16.29 16.18 -4.27
C ASP A 41 -14.94 15.44 -4.19
N SER A 42 -14.26 15.26 -5.32
CA SER A 42 -12.92 14.69 -5.39
C SER A 42 -11.88 15.55 -4.65
N GLU A 43 -11.87 16.86 -4.87
CA GLU A 43 -11.00 17.78 -4.12
C GLU A 43 -11.35 17.82 -2.63
N ARG A 44 -12.64 17.84 -2.31
CA ARG A 44 -13.12 17.82 -0.93
C ARG A 44 -12.67 16.55 -0.20
N ALA A 45 -12.80 15.38 -0.83
CA ALA A 45 -12.31 14.11 -0.30
C ALA A 45 -10.80 14.14 -0.06
N LEU A 46 -10.03 14.74 -0.99
CA LEU A 46 -8.59 14.89 -0.84
C LEU A 46 -8.21 15.70 0.41
N PHE A 47 -8.80 16.88 0.60
CA PHE A 47 -8.48 17.71 1.76
C PHE A 47 -8.99 17.10 3.08
N MET A 48 -10.13 16.41 3.05
CA MET A 48 -10.62 15.63 4.19
C MET A 48 -9.62 14.54 4.59
N ALA A 49 -9.11 13.77 3.62
CA ALA A 49 -8.11 12.73 3.85
C ALA A 49 -6.81 13.32 4.44
N LYS A 50 -6.29 14.41 3.86
CA LYS A 50 -5.09 15.10 4.38
C LYS A 50 -5.26 15.56 5.81
N GLY A 51 -6.34 16.29 6.10
CA GLY A 51 -6.59 16.84 7.42
C GLY A 51 -6.71 15.75 8.49
N ALA A 52 -7.45 14.68 8.20
CA ALA A 52 -7.57 13.55 9.13
C ALA A 52 -6.23 12.84 9.37
N ALA A 53 -5.45 12.59 8.32
CA ALA A 53 -4.11 12.00 8.47
C ALA A 53 -3.15 12.90 9.24
N GLU A 54 -3.17 14.22 9.04
CA GLU A 54 -2.34 15.14 9.84
C GLU A 54 -2.71 15.16 11.32
N VAL A 55 -4.01 15.06 11.62
CA VAL A 55 -4.50 14.93 13.00
C VAL A 55 -4.01 13.64 13.65
N VAL A 56 -4.13 12.50 12.96
CA VAL A 56 -3.60 11.22 13.45
C VAL A 56 -2.08 11.27 13.57
N PHE A 57 -1.37 11.89 12.63
CA PHE A 57 0.07 12.08 12.70
C PHE A 57 0.49 12.86 13.95
N ARG A 58 -0.22 13.94 14.28
CA ARG A 58 0.00 14.69 15.53
C ARG A 58 -0.34 13.86 16.77
N LYS A 59 -1.40 13.07 16.74
CA LYS A 59 -1.75 12.14 17.84
C LYS A 59 -0.69 11.05 18.04
N LEU A 60 -0.02 10.61 16.97
CA LEU A 60 1.13 9.70 17.05
C LEU A 60 2.38 10.39 17.62
N GLN A 61 2.53 11.72 17.47
CA GLN A 61 3.61 12.49 18.08
C GLN A 61 3.35 12.75 19.57
N ASP A 62 2.09 13.03 19.91
CA ASP A 62 1.64 13.35 21.25
C ASP A 62 0.27 12.66 21.48
N PRO A 63 0.23 11.55 22.23
CA PRO A 63 -1.01 10.82 22.50
C PRO A 63 -2.11 11.65 23.16
N ASP A 64 -1.74 12.68 23.90
CA ASP A 64 -2.67 13.61 24.57
C ASP A 64 -3.10 14.76 23.64
N ALA A 65 -2.59 14.81 22.41
CA ALA A 65 -3.02 15.80 21.43
C ALA A 65 -4.49 15.61 21.10
N PHE A 66 -5.25 16.70 21.25
CA PHE A 66 -6.66 16.80 20.91
C PHE A 66 -7.56 15.80 21.68
N PRO A 67 -7.64 15.92 23.01
CA PRO A 67 -8.39 14.97 23.85
C PRO A 67 -9.89 14.93 23.53
N ASP A 68 -10.44 16.05 23.04
CA ASP A 68 -11.88 16.20 22.74
C ASP A 68 -12.23 15.98 21.26
N LEU A 69 -11.31 15.47 20.44
CA LEU A 69 -11.64 15.17 19.04
C LEU A 69 -12.70 14.07 18.97
N PRO A 70 -13.80 14.26 18.20
CA PRO A 70 -14.81 13.23 17.99
C PRO A 70 -14.31 12.19 16.99
N VAL A 71 -13.20 11.53 17.30
CA VAL A 71 -12.61 10.45 16.51
C VAL A 71 -12.94 9.12 17.17
N GLN A 72 -13.52 8.21 16.39
CA GLN A 72 -13.74 6.84 16.84
C GLN A 72 -12.52 6.00 16.49
N GLU A 73 -11.87 5.41 17.49
CA GLU A 73 -10.76 4.48 17.29
C GLU A 73 -11.25 3.06 17.55
N VAL A 74 -11.31 2.24 16.49
CA VAL A 74 -11.68 0.83 16.59
C VAL A 74 -10.60 0.00 15.94
N SER A 75 -9.99 -0.90 16.71
CA SER A 75 -8.91 -1.80 16.24
C SER A 75 -7.70 -1.09 15.61
N GLY A 76 -7.45 0.17 15.98
CA GLY A 76 -6.39 1.02 15.43
C GLY A 76 -6.76 1.78 14.16
N ILE A 77 -8.03 1.75 13.74
CA ILE A 77 -8.56 2.58 12.65
C ILE A 77 -9.25 3.79 13.26
N TYR A 78 -8.81 4.99 12.87
CA TYR A 78 -9.40 6.26 13.28
C TYR A 78 -10.46 6.68 12.27
N THR A 79 -11.70 6.83 12.73
CA THR A 79 -12.82 7.28 11.89
C THR A 79 -13.24 8.69 12.29
N PHE A 80 -13.25 9.58 11.31
CA PHE A 80 -13.65 10.98 11.42
C PHE A 80 -14.94 11.21 10.63
N GLU A 81 -15.96 11.71 11.31
CA GLU A 81 -17.21 12.12 10.68
C GLU A 81 -17.11 13.60 10.28
N PHE A 82 -17.43 13.88 9.01
CA PHE A 82 -17.55 15.23 8.47
C PHE A 82 -18.99 15.44 7.99
N GLY A 83 -19.44 16.70 7.94
CA GLY A 83 -20.74 17.01 7.32
C GLY A 83 -20.85 16.56 5.85
N SER A 84 -19.72 16.35 5.17
CA SER A 84 -19.62 15.84 3.80
C SER A 84 -19.63 14.33 3.66
N GLY A 85 -19.39 13.56 4.72
CA GLY A 85 -18.98 12.15 4.59
C GLY A 85 -18.02 11.72 5.69
N GLU A 86 -17.27 10.66 5.47
CA GLU A 86 -16.40 10.07 6.50
C GLU A 86 -14.95 9.94 6.00
N VAL A 87 -14.00 9.94 6.93
CA VAL A 87 -12.60 9.63 6.66
C VAL A 87 -12.14 8.55 7.61
N ARG A 88 -11.54 7.49 7.06
CA ARG A 88 -10.90 6.43 7.84
C ARG A 88 -9.39 6.54 7.67
N VAL A 89 -8.67 6.65 8.77
CA VAL A 89 -7.21 6.72 8.79
C VAL A 89 -6.68 5.47 9.50
N GLN A 90 -5.86 4.72 8.78
CA GLN A 90 -5.23 3.51 9.29
C GLN A 90 -3.71 3.72 9.36
N PRO A 91 -3.10 3.67 10.55
CA PRO A 91 -1.67 3.56 10.68
C PRO A 91 -1.20 2.19 10.22
N GLU A 92 -0.30 2.19 9.25
CA GLU A 92 0.34 1.01 8.69
C GLU A 92 1.80 0.97 9.11
N SER A 93 2.28 -0.23 9.41
CA SER A 93 3.69 -0.49 9.74
C SER A 93 4.35 -1.26 8.60
N ASP A 94 5.62 -0.97 8.37
CA ASP A 94 6.45 -1.72 7.43
C ASP A 94 6.57 -3.20 7.80
N ARG A 95 6.31 -3.57 9.07
CA ARG A 95 6.25 -4.99 9.49
C ARG A 95 5.02 -5.75 9.00
N SER A 96 4.14 -5.10 8.23
CA SER A 96 3.04 -5.77 7.52
C SER A 96 3.49 -6.52 6.27
N ARG A 97 4.77 -6.38 5.88
CA ARG A 97 5.34 -6.88 4.61
C ARG A 97 6.66 -7.60 4.83
N ILE A 98 7.09 -8.39 3.85
CA ILE A 98 8.38 -9.09 3.88
C ILE A 98 9.50 -8.09 3.57
N ASP A 99 10.50 -8.01 4.45
CA ASP A 99 11.63 -7.12 4.24
C ASP A 99 12.72 -7.78 3.40
N LEU A 100 12.96 -7.27 2.20
CA LEU A 100 13.95 -7.82 1.28
C LEU A 100 15.38 -7.71 1.80
N ASN A 101 15.67 -6.72 2.66
CA ASN A 101 16.99 -6.54 3.24
C ASN A 101 17.30 -7.55 4.35
N GLU A 102 16.28 -8.16 4.94
CA GLU A 102 16.39 -9.09 6.07
C GLU A 102 15.98 -10.53 5.70
N ALA A 103 15.20 -10.69 4.63
CA ALA A 103 14.71 -11.99 4.17
C ALA A 103 15.86 -12.94 3.85
N SER A 104 15.71 -14.20 4.28
CA SER A 104 16.60 -15.29 3.92
C SER A 104 16.26 -15.83 2.53
N GLU A 105 17.18 -16.57 1.92
CA GLU A 105 16.98 -17.28 0.65
C GLU A 105 15.67 -18.10 0.64
N LYS A 106 15.38 -18.81 1.75
CA LYS A 106 14.16 -19.59 1.92
C LYS A 106 12.89 -18.74 1.89
N VAL A 107 12.92 -17.54 2.49
CA VAL A 107 11.78 -16.61 2.48
C VAL A 107 11.61 -16.00 1.08
N LEU A 108 12.69 -15.59 0.43
CA LEU A 108 12.64 -15.05 -0.94
C LEU A 108 12.09 -16.09 -1.92
N THR A 109 12.52 -17.35 -1.79
CA THR A 109 12.04 -18.48 -2.60
C THR A 109 10.54 -18.65 -2.44
N ALA A 110 10.04 -18.79 -1.21
CA ALA A 110 8.61 -18.94 -0.94
C ALA A 110 7.79 -17.72 -1.42
N MET A 111 8.35 -16.52 -1.29
CA MET A 111 7.72 -15.29 -1.76
C MET A 111 7.53 -15.32 -3.28
N PHE A 112 8.57 -15.62 -4.05
CA PHE A 112 8.47 -15.70 -5.50
C PHE A 112 7.62 -16.87 -5.99
N ASP A 113 7.62 -18.01 -5.28
CA ASP A 113 6.68 -19.11 -5.53
C ASP A 113 5.23 -18.64 -5.40
N SER A 114 4.92 -17.86 -4.35
CA SER A 114 3.57 -17.30 -4.16
C SER A 114 3.16 -16.28 -5.22
N LEU A 115 4.14 -15.66 -5.91
CA LEU A 115 3.91 -14.78 -7.06
C LEU A 115 3.79 -15.55 -8.38
N GLY A 116 3.89 -16.89 -8.37
CA GLY A 116 3.79 -17.73 -9.56
C GLY A 116 5.01 -17.65 -10.47
N VAL A 117 6.17 -17.23 -9.95
CA VAL A 117 7.41 -17.18 -10.73
C VAL A 117 7.95 -18.60 -10.92
N GLY A 118 8.24 -18.98 -12.17
CA GLY A 118 8.78 -20.30 -12.48
C GLY A 118 10.16 -20.54 -11.86
N GLU A 119 10.48 -21.81 -11.58
CA GLU A 119 11.66 -22.22 -10.80
C GLU A 119 12.99 -21.62 -11.28
N ALA A 120 13.26 -21.63 -12.59
CA ALA A 120 14.51 -21.07 -13.12
C ALA A 120 14.63 -19.56 -12.84
N ALA A 121 13.59 -18.79 -13.21
CA ALA A 121 13.55 -17.35 -12.98
C ALA A 121 13.56 -17.01 -11.48
N ARG A 122 12.91 -17.82 -10.65
CA ARG A 122 12.94 -17.67 -9.20
C ARG A 122 14.36 -17.79 -8.66
N ASN A 123 15.09 -18.84 -9.04
CA ASN A 123 16.45 -19.04 -8.56
C ASN A 123 17.38 -17.90 -8.99
N GLU A 124 17.26 -17.44 -10.26
CA GLU A 124 17.98 -16.25 -10.76
C GLU A 124 17.67 -14.99 -9.93
N LEU A 125 16.39 -14.74 -9.63
CA LEU A 125 15.96 -13.58 -8.85
C LEU A 125 16.42 -13.62 -7.41
N VAL A 126 16.32 -14.79 -6.76
CA VAL A 126 16.75 -14.98 -5.37
C VAL A 126 18.25 -14.73 -5.27
N ASP A 127 19.05 -15.38 -6.12
CA ASP A 127 20.50 -15.22 -6.13
C ASP A 127 20.89 -13.75 -6.44
N SER A 128 20.27 -13.14 -7.45
CA SER A 128 20.55 -11.73 -7.82
C SER A 128 20.17 -10.73 -6.72
N ILE A 129 19.11 -10.98 -5.94
CA ILE A 129 18.74 -10.14 -4.79
C ILE A 129 19.72 -10.30 -3.64
N LEU A 130 20.24 -11.51 -3.43
CA LEU A 130 21.23 -11.77 -2.38
C LEU A 130 22.58 -11.13 -2.74
N ASP A 131 23.04 -11.28 -4.00
CA ASP A 131 24.28 -10.65 -4.51
C ASP A 131 24.17 -9.12 -4.42
N TRP A 132 22.99 -8.56 -4.75
CA TRP A 132 22.78 -7.12 -4.61
C TRP A 132 23.06 -6.57 -3.20
N ARG A 133 22.72 -7.37 -2.16
CA ARG A 133 22.74 -6.96 -0.75
C ARG A 133 24.08 -7.19 -0.07
N ASP A 134 24.85 -8.17 -0.52
CA ASP A 134 26.10 -8.50 0.14
C ASP A 134 27.22 -7.54 -0.27
N SER A 135 28.36 -7.64 0.41
CA SER A 135 29.42 -6.64 0.31
C SER A 135 30.54 -7.01 -0.66
N ASP A 136 30.51 -8.24 -1.19
CA ASP A 136 31.56 -8.76 -2.06
C ASP A 136 31.13 -8.68 -3.53
N ASP A 137 31.93 -9.22 -4.44
CA ASP A 137 31.68 -9.21 -5.88
C ASP A 137 31.76 -10.65 -6.42
N VAL A 138 31.38 -11.63 -5.60
CA VAL A 138 31.44 -13.05 -5.94
C VAL A 138 30.02 -13.53 -6.27
N PRO A 139 29.70 -13.74 -7.56
CA PRO A 139 28.34 -14.07 -7.93
C PRO A 139 27.93 -15.44 -7.39
N ARG A 140 26.69 -15.54 -6.92
CA ARG A 140 26.03 -16.83 -6.67
C ARG A 140 25.79 -17.57 -7.99
N LEU A 141 25.37 -18.83 -7.90
CA LEU A 141 25.26 -19.73 -9.05
C LEU A 141 24.42 -19.15 -10.20
N HIS A 142 23.30 -18.48 -9.89
CA HIS A 142 22.44 -17.79 -10.86
C HIS A 142 22.37 -16.28 -10.58
N GLY A 143 23.35 -15.78 -9.83
CA GLY A 143 23.38 -14.41 -9.34
C GLY A 143 23.90 -13.42 -10.37
N ALA A 144 24.18 -12.21 -9.89
CA ALA A 144 24.56 -11.10 -10.72
C ALA A 144 25.43 -10.10 -9.94
N GLU A 145 26.63 -9.87 -10.44
CA GLU A 145 27.58 -8.93 -9.85
C GLU A 145 27.95 -7.81 -10.81
N VAL A 146 28.89 -6.96 -10.42
CA VAL A 146 29.28 -5.75 -11.17
C VAL A 146 29.48 -5.99 -12.68
N ASP A 147 30.05 -7.12 -13.09
CA ASP A 147 30.31 -7.46 -14.49
C ASP A 147 29.03 -7.82 -15.28
N ASP A 148 27.95 -8.18 -14.58
CA ASP A 148 26.65 -8.50 -15.16
C ASP A 148 25.74 -7.29 -15.38
N TYR A 149 26.06 -6.15 -14.75
CA TYR A 149 25.33 -4.90 -14.94
C TYR A 149 26.09 -4.03 -15.93
N ASP A 150 25.46 -3.68 -17.06
CA ASP A 150 26.02 -2.77 -18.07
C ASP A 150 26.22 -1.37 -17.47
N GLN A 151 27.38 -1.15 -16.83
CA GLN A 151 27.73 0.08 -16.10
C GLN A 151 27.67 1.34 -16.96
N VAL A 152 27.72 1.18 -18.29
CA VAL A 152 27.80 2.25 -19.29
C VAL A 152 26.56 3.16 -19.29
N PHE A 153 25.39 2.67 -18.86
CA PHE A 153 24.15 3.46 -18.86
C PHE A 153 23.97 4.36 -17.63
N LEU A 154 24.80 4.22 -16.59
CA LEU A 154 24.63 4.96 -15.34
C LEU A 154 25.71 6.03 -15.21
N SER A 155 25.38 7.26 -15.58
CA SER A 155 26.27 8.42 -15.45
C SER A 155 26.70 8.74 -14.00
N ARG A 156 26.25 7.98 -12.99
CA ARG A 156 26.36 8.33 -11.55
C ARG A 156 26.55 7.18 -10.54
N GLY A 157 26.74 5.92 -10.93
CA GLY A 157 26.97 4.88 -9.91
C GLY A 157 27.26 3.48 -10.43
N ARG A 158 27.90 2.67 -9.57
CA ARG A 158 28.17 1.24 -9.74
C ARG A 158 26.96 0.42 -9.34
N LEU A 159 26.59 -0.58 -10.14
CA LEU A 159 25.64 -1.64 -9.76
C LEU A 159 26.34 -3.02 -9.70
N PRO A 160 25.91 -3.94 -8.83
CA PRO A 160 25.01 -3.69 -7.71
C PRO A 160 25.65 -2.71 -6.72
N TYR A 161 24.84 -2.18 -5.78
CA TYR A 161 25.35 -1.25 -4.77
C TYR A 161 26.13 -1.95 -3.65
N ASN A 162 26.13 -3.28 -3.63
CA ASN A 162 26.73 -4.15 -2.61
C ASN A 162 26.33 -3.69 -1.20
N ALA A 163 25.04 -3.42 -1.06
CA ALA A 163 24.45 -2.78 0.10
C ALA A 163 22.93 -3.04 0.16
N PRO A 164 22.33 -2.93 1.35
CA PRO A 164 20.87 -2.98 1.49
C PRO A 164 20.16 -1.99 0.56
N PHE A 165 19.01 -2.40 0.01
CA PHE A 165 18.14 -1.55 -0.79
C PHE A 165 17.71 -0.33 0.02
N LYS A 166 17.83 0.86 -0.56
CA LYS A 166 17.38 2.12 0.06
C LYS A 166 15.92 2.43 -0.27
N SER A 167 15.44 1.91 -1.39
CA SER A 167 14.04 2.04 -1.79
C SER A 167 13.58 0.76 -2.49
N LEU A 168 12.29 0.45 -2.38
CA LEU A 168 11.72 -0.71 -3.04
C LEU A 168 11.82 -0.62 -4.58
N GLN A 169 11.96 0.58 -5.15
CA GLN A 169 12.09 0.77 -6.60
C GLN A 169 13.45 0.33 -7.14
N GLU A 170 14.50 0.31 -6.31
CA GLU A 170 15.82 -0.21 -6.71
C GLU A 170 15.76 -1.68 -7.11
N VAL A 171 14.77 -2.43 -6.62
CA VAL A 171 14.55 -3.83 -7.00
C VAL A 171 14.29 -3.98 -8.50
N LEU A 172 13.73 -2.97 -9.18
CA LEU A 172 13.57 -2.98 -10.64
C LEU A 172 14.90 -3.00 -11.41
N LEU A 173 16.00 -2.61 -10.76
CA LEU A 173 17.33 -2.63 -11.34
C LEU A 173 18.03 -3.98 -11.17
N VAL A 174 17.55 -4.84 -10.28
CA VAL A 174 18.12 -6.18 -10.06
C VAL A 174 18.00 -6.98 -11.35
N LYS A 175 19.08 -7.68 -11.72
CA LYS A 175 19.09 -8.54 -12.91
C LYS A 175 17.93 -9.55 -12.84
N HIS A 176 17.34 -9.86 -13.99
CA HIS A 176 16.17 -10.74 -14.12
C HIS A 176 14.84 -10.18 -13.57
N MET A 177 14.83 -9.03 -12.86
CA MET A 177 13.58 -8.40 -12.44
C MET A 177 12.81 -7.84 -13.63
N THR A 178 11.50 -8.12 -13.71
CA THR A 178 10.63 -7.59 -14.76
C THR A 178 9.53 -6.70 -14.19
N PRO A 179 9.00 -5.74 -14.98
CA PRO A 179 7.85 -4.96 -14.56
C PRO A 179 6.63 -5.82 -14.18
N ALA A 180 6.43 -6.96 -14.84
CA ALA A 180 5.32 -7.87 -14.56
C ALA A 180 5.44 -8.54 -13.17
N ILE A 181 6.65 -8.90 -12.75
CA ILE A 181 6.92 -9.46 -11.41
C ILE A 181 6.84 -8.35 -10.36
N TYR A 182 7.40 -7.18 -10.66
CA TYR A 182 7.45 -6.08 -9.70
C TYR A 182 6.09 -5.43 -9.44
N PHE A 183 5.38 -5.01 -10.51
CA PHE A 183 4.10 -4.30 -10.43
C PHE A 183 2.88 -5.22 -10.35
N GLY A 184 3.05 -6.49 -10.72
CA GLY A 184 1.97 -7.41 -11.02
C GLY A 184 1.45 -7.21 -12.45
N HIS A 185 0.46 -8.00 -12.83
CA HIS A 185 -0.19 -7.92 -14.14
C HIS A 185 -1.65 -8.35 -14.03
N VAL A 186 -2.43 -8.14 -15.09
CA VAL A 186 -3.80 -8.65 -15.18
C VAL A 186 -3.78 -9.82 -16.13
N GLU A 187 -4.34 -10.95 -15.72
CA GLU A 187 -4.46 -12.15 -16.53
C GLU A 187 -5.92 -12.59 -16.61
N PHE A 188 -6.27 -13.31 -17.67
CA PHE A 188 -7.61 -13.86 -17.84
C PHE A 188 -7.66 -15.27 -17.25
N ASP A 189 -8.44 -15.46 -16.20
CA ASP A 189 -8.67 -16.76 -15.60
C ASP A 189 -9.68 -17.53 -16.46
N THR A 190 -9.19 -18.54 -17.16
CA THR A 190 -10.01 -19.34 -18.08
C THR A 190 -11.03 -20.20 -17.34
N ALA A 191 -10.75 -20.60 -16.09
CA ALA A 191 -11.67 -21.41 -15.28
C ALA A 191 -12.82 -20.57 -14.71
N ALA A 192 -12.52 -19.33 -14.29
CA ALA A 192 -13.52 -18.39 -13.78
C ALA A 192 -14.19 -17.53 -14.87
N ASN A 193 -13.66 -17.52 -16.09
CA ASN A 193 -14.09 -16.66 -17.20
C ASN A 193 -14.09 -15.16 -16.81
N GLU A 194 -13.05 -14.73 -16.09
CA GLU A 194 -12.92 -13.37 -15.56
C GLU A 194 -11.45 -12.90 -15.59
N TYR A 195 -11.24 -11.59 -15.72
CA TYR A 195 -9.91 -10.99 -15.54
C TYR A 195 -9.57 -10.89 -14.06
N ARG A 196 -8.45 -11.48 -13.65
CA ARG A 196 -7.91 -11.36 -12.29
C ARG A 196 -6.60 -10.58 -12.28
N LYS A 197 -6.41 -9.77 -11.25
CA LYS A 197 -5.15 -9.07 -11.02
C LYS A 197 -4.19 -9.99 -10.27
N VAL A 198 -3.09 -10.34 -10.92
CA VAL A 198 -1.93 -10.97 -10.29
C VAL A 198 -1.14 -9.88 -9.58
N ARG A 199 -0.82 -10.13 -8.31
CA ARG A 199 -0.09 -9.18 -7.47
C ARG A 199 1.39 -9.16 -7.86
N GLY A 200 2.02 -8.03 -7.62
CA GLY A 200 3.45 -7.89 -7.78
C GLY A 200 4.20 -7.99 -6.46
N LEU A 201 5.52 -8.13 -6.54
CA LEU A 201 6.43 -8.02 -5.39
C LEU A 201 6.17 -6.74 -4.58
N ARG A 202 5.85 -5.62 -5.25
CA ARG A 202 5.56 -4.34 -4.58
C ARG A 202 4.39 -4.39 -3.60
N ASP A 203 3.49 -5.36 -3.73
CA ASP A 203 2.28 -5.45 -2.93
C ASP A 203 2.53 -6.20 -1.60
N ILE A 204 3.59 -7.00 -1.53
CA ILE A 204 3.89 -7.90 -0.39
C ILE A 204 5.24 -7.63 0.28
N ALA A 205 6.13 -6.89 -0.38
CA ALA A 205 7.49 -6.64 0.11
C ALA A 205 7.70 -5.18 0.57
N THR A 206 8.74 -4.99 1.39
CA THR A 206 9.29 -3.72 1.84
C THR A 206 10.83 -3.82 1.93
N VAL A 207 11.51 -2.71 2.19
CA VAL A 207 12.97 -2.66 2.44
C VAL A 207 13.33 -1.95 3.75
N SER A 208 12.32 -1.53 4.53
CA SER A 208 12.47 -0.56 5.61
C SER A 208 12.00 -1.04 7.00
N SER A 209 11.52 -2.28 7.12
CA SER A 209 11.01 -2.78 8.40
C SER A 209 12.12 -3.11 9.41
N GLY A 210 13.32 -3.46 8.90
CA GLY A 210 14.46 -3.91 9.70
C GLY A 210 14.19 -5.20 10.47
N SER A 211 13.25 -6.03 10.02
CA SER A 211 12.80 -7.25 10.69
C SER A 211 12.82 -8.44 9.75
N LYS A 212 13.30 -9.58 10.27
CA LYS A 212 13.21 -10.91 9.62
C LYS A 212 11.81 -11.54 9.73
N THR A 213 10.95 -10.94 10.56
CA THR A 213 9.61 -11.45 10.90
C THR A 213 8.53 -10.47 10.47
N VAL A 214 7.37 -11.02 10.12
CA VAL A 214 6.17 -10.31 9.70
C VAL A 214 5.15 -10.30 10.83
N SER A 215 4.48 -9.15 11.02
CA SER A 215 3.50 -9.00 12.09
C SER A 215 2.18 -9.68 11.75
N VAL A 216 1.75 -10.64 12.58
CA VAL A 216 0.43 -11.28 12.44
C VAL A 216 -0.72 -10.29 12.60
N ASN A 217 -0.51 -9.23 13.36
CA ASN A 217 -1.51 -8.22 13.66
C ASN A 217 -1.62 -7.10 12.59
N ALA A 218 -0.72 -7.08 11.61
CA ALA A 218 -0.69 -6.03 10.58
C ALA A 218 -0.68 -6.56 9.15
N ALA A 219 -0.03 -7.70 8.88
CA ALA A 219 0.17 -8.20 7.53
C ALA A 219 -1.09 -8.81 6.93
N PRO A 220 -1.36 -8.60 5.63
CA PRO A 220 -2.52 -9.20 4.97
C PRO A 220 -2.26 -10.70 4.68
N ALA A 221 -3.31 -11.45 4.36
CA ALA A 221 -3.23 -12.91 4.18
C ALA A 221 -2.21 -13.32 3.11
N GLU A 222 -2.08 -12.50 2.08
CA GLU A 222 -1.17 -12.69 0.96
C GLU A 222 0.29 -12.70 1.40
N VAL A 223 0.64 -11.83 2.34
CA VAL A 223 2.01 -11.76 2.87
C VAL A 223 2.30 -13.02 3.69
N PHE A 224 1.31 -13.57 4.41
CA PHE A 224 1.50 -14.85 5.11
C PHE A 224 1.65 -16.01 4.12
N ALA A 225 0.85 -16.06 3.05
CA ALA A 225 0.97 -17.10 2.02
C ALA A 225 2.30 -17.05 1.26
N ALA A 226 3.00 -15.91 1.30
CA ALA A 226 4.35 -15.73 0.77
C ALA A 226 5.47 -16.21 1.73
N LEU A 227 5.13 -16.65 2.96
CA LEU A 227 6.09 -17.15 3.93
C LEU A 227 6.25 -18.68 3.87
N PRO A 228 7.44 -19.22 4.18
CA PRO A 228 7.66 -20.66 4.15
C PRO A 228 6.75 -21.41 5.14
N GLY A 229 6.05 -22.43 4.64
CA GLY A 229 5.24 -23.32 5.45
C GLY A 229 3.85 -22.78 5.82
N ILE A 230 3.37 -21.72 5.16
CA ILE A 230 2.02 -21.18 5.34
C ILE A 230 1.22 -21.36 4.06
N SER A 231 0.11 -22.12 4.13
CA SER A 231 -0.84 -22.23 3.01
C SER A 231 -1.79 -21.03 2.97
N SER A 232 -2.43 -20.79 1.83
CA SER A 232 -3.45 -19.74 1.68
C SER A 232 -4.61 -19.90 2.67
N ASP A 233 -5.01 -21.14 2.98
CA ASP A 233 -6.07 -21.42 3.97
C ASP A 233 -5.62 -21.06 5.39
N LEU A 234 -4.38 -21.40 5.75
CA LEU A 234 -3.82 -21.06 7.05
C LEU A 234 -3.66 -19.54 7.19
N ALA A 235 -3.20 -18.86 6.14
CA ALA A 235 -3.12 -17.41 6.08
C ALA A 235 -4.48 -16.74 6.29
N ALA A 236 -5.53 -17.24 5.63
CA ALA A 236 -6.90 -16.76 5.82
C ALA A 236 -7.39 -17.01 7.26
N GLY A 237 -7.07 -18.17 7.85
CA GLY A 237 -7.37 -18.48 9.25
C GLY A 237 -6.74 -17.51 10.24
N ILE A 238 -5.46 -17.16 10.05
CA ILE A 238 -4.76 -16.17 10.88
C ILE A 238 -5.47 -14.80 10.82
N VAL A 239 -5.86 -14.36 9.62
CA VAL A 239 -6.56 -13.08 9.44
C VAL A 239 -7.94 -13.11 10.09
N ALA A 240 -8.72 -14.17 9.88
CA ALA A 240 -10.05 -14.31 10.47
C ALA A 240 -10.01 -14.30 12.01
N GLU A 241 -9.02 -14.96 12.61
CA GLU A 241 -8.82 -14.90 14.06
C GLU A 241 -8.39 -13.49 14.51
N ARG A 242 -7.47 -12.84 13.80
CA ARG A 242 -7.07 -11.45 14.12
C ARG A 242 -8.26 -10.50 14.14
N GLU A 243 -9.18 -10.61 13.20
CA GLU A 243 -10.36 -9.73 13.09
C GLU A 243 -11.30 -9.86 14.29
N ARG A 244 -11.39 -11.05 14.91
CA ARG A 244 -12.11 -11.24 16.16
C ARG A 244 -11.40 -10.56 17.33
N LYS A 245 -10.08 -10.75 17.41
CA LYS A 245 -9.22 -10.17 18.44
C LYS A 245 -7.76 -10.23 18.00
N ARG A 246 -7.04 -9.11 18.13
CA ARG A 246 -5.58 -9.05 17.90
C ARG A 246 -4.86 -10.06 18.80
N PHE A 247 -3.81 -10.68 18.26
CA PHE A 247 -2.97 -11.62 19.00
C PHE A 247 -2.11 -10.87 20.01
N ALA A 248 -2.14 -11.28 21.27
CA ALA A 248 -1.35 -10.62 22.31
C ALA A 248 0.15 -10.94 22.17
N ASP A 249 0.47 -12.21 21.98
CA ASP A 249 1.83 -12.73 21.89
C ASP A 249 1.87 -14.02 21.05
N SER A 250 3.07 -14.57 20.86
CA SER A 250 3.25 -15.82 20.11
C SER A 250 2.55 -17.02 20.75
N LYS A 251 2.32 -17.00 22.08
CA LYS A 251 1.62 -18.09 22.77
C LYS A 251 0.12 -18.03 22.50
N ASP A 252 -0.48 -16.84 22.50
CA ASP A 252 -1.86 -16.62 22.08
C ASP A 252 -2.08 -17.04 20.62
N LEU A 253 -1.13 -16.71 19.73
CA LEU A 253 -1.17 -17.11 18.32
C LEU A 253 -1.24 -18.64 18.18
N VAL A 254 -0.32 -19.39 18.76
CA VAL A 254 -0.29 -20.87 18.65
C VAL A 254 -1.49 -21.52 19.34
N THR A 255 -2.01 -20.91 20.40
CA THR A 255 -3.21 -21.41 21.10
C THR A 255 -4.45 -21.33 20.19
N ARG A 256 -4.56 -20.26 19.41
CA ARG A 256 -5.72 -19.98 18.55
C ARG A 256 -5.58 -20.55 17.14
N ILE A 257 -4.36 -20.76 16.69
CA ILE A 257 -4.02 -21.39 15.41
C ILE A 257 -3.11 -22.61 15.69
N PRO A 258 -3.68 -23.75 16.14
CA PRO A 258 -2.90 -24.93 16.52
C PRO A 258 -2.07 -25.52 15.38
N GLU A 259 -2.42 -25.27 14.13
CA GLU A 259 -1.68 -25.69 12.94
C GLU A 259 -0.27 -25.07 12.85
N LEU A 260 -0.05 -23.93 13.53
CA LEU A 260 1.28 -23.33 13.63
C LEU A 260 2.15 -24.05 14.67
N ASN A 261 1.58 -24.92 15.51
CA ASN A 261 2.35 -25.65 16.49
C ASN A 261 3.35 -26.58 15.79
N GLN A 262 4.64 -26.43 16.09
CA GLN A 262 5.75 -27.14 15.43
C GLN A 262 5.94 -26.82 13.94
N SER A 263 5.25 -25.80 13.40
CA SER A 263 5.50 -25.33 12.04
C SER A 263 6.75 -24.43 12.00
N PRO A 264 7.63 -24.58 10.99
CA PRO A 264 8.75 -23.66 10.78
C PRO A 264 8.27 -22.23 10.44
N ALA A 265 6.98 -22.05 10.14
CA ALA A 265 6.38 -20.74 9.90
C ALA A 265 6.51 -19.78 11.10
N LEU A 266 6.54 -20.31 12.33
CA LEU A 266 6.65 -19.50 13.54
C LEU A 266 7.92 -18.64 13.59
N ASP A 267 9.01 -19.09 12.95
CA ASP A 267 10.28 -18.36 12.89
C ASP A 267 10.16 -17.05 12.09
N TYR A 268 9.11 -16.91 11.29
CA TYR A 268 8.87 -15.75 10.41
C TYR A 268 7.73 -14.84 10.89
N LEU A 269 7.10 -15.14 12.04
CA LEU A 269 5.93 -14.43 12.54
C LEU A 269 6.21 -13.72 13.87
N THR A 270 5.60 -12.56 14.07
CA THR A 270 5.65 -11.81 15.34
C THR A 270 4.31 -11.17 15.68
N SER A 271 3.96 -11.05 16.96
CA SER A 271 2.81 -10.26 17.39
C SER A 271 3.10 -8.75 17.40
N ASP A 272 4.38 -8.36 17.41
CA ASP A 272 4.82 -6.98 17.43
C ASP A 272 4.69 -6.33 16.05
N SER A 273 3.66 -5.50 15.90
CA SER A 273 3.43 -4.72 14.69
C SER A 273 4.48 -3.65 14.43
N GLY A 274 5.38 -3.37 15.37
CA GLY A 274 6.28 -2.24 15.27
C GLY A 274 5.51 -0.92 15.25
N SER A 275 6.23 0.17 15.06
CA SER A 275 5.62 1.50 15.08
C SER A 275 5.25 1.92 13.64
N PRO A 276 4.07 2.53 13.42
CA PRO A 276 3.58 2.83 12.07
C PRO A 276 4.49 3.81 11.34
N THR A 277 4.66 3.64 10.04
CA THR A 277 5.51 4.46 9.14
C THR A 277 4.70 5.13 8.04
N VAL A 278 3.47 4.64 7.81
CA VAL A 278 2.53 5.18 6.83
C VAL A 278 1.18 5.40 7.49
N LEU A 279 0.49 6.50 7.15
CA LEU A 279 -0.94 6.67 7.42
C LEU A 279 -1.70 6.59 6.11
N THR A 280 -2.57 5.60 5.96
CA THR A 280 -3.50 5.51 4.83
C THR A 280 -4.83 6.12 5.24
N ALA A 281 -5.16 7.27 4.66
CA ALA A 281 -6.42 7.98 4.87
C ALA A 281 -7.33 7.80 3.66
N THR A 282 -8.51 7.21 3.85
CA THR A 282 -9.53 7.05 2.81
C THR A 282 -10.75 7.89 3.18
N ALA A 283 -11.02 8.91 2.38
CA ALA A 283 -12.17 9.79 2.52
C ALA A 283 -13.27 9.39 1.54
N THR A 284 -14.51 9.31 2.02
CA THR A 284 -15.70 8.98 1.21
C THR A 284 -16.75 10.07 1.40
N ILE A 285 -17.14 10.73 0.30
CA ILE A 285 -18.15 11.79 0.29
C ILE A 285 -19.56 11.19 0.17
N LYS A 286 -20.50 11.70 0.97
CA LYS A 286 -21.93 11.38 0.90
C LYS A 286 -22.67 12.62 0.35
N PRO A 287 -23.63 12.46 -0.58
CA PRO A 287 -24.18 11.21 -1.10
C PRO A 287 -23.48 10.67 -2.37
N SER A 288 -22.52 11.39 -2.96
CA SER A 288 -21.95 11.02 -4.28
C SER A 288 -21.18 9.69 -4.28
N GLY A 289 -20.71 9.23 -3.12
CA GLY A 289 -19.88 8.03 -2.99
C GLY A 289 -18.45 8.23 -3.50
N THR A 290 -18.05 9.47 -3.80
CA THR A 290 -16.70 9.77 -4.28
C THR A 290 -15.69 9.44 -3.19
N THR A 291 -14.73 8.57 -3.51
CA THR A 291 -13.67 8.15 -2.58
C THR A 291 -12.29 8.61 -3.05
N LYS A 292 -11.47 9.09 -2.12
CA LYS A 292 -10.04 9.35 -2.32
C LYS A 292 -9.23 8.72 -1.21
N THR A 293 -8.17 8.01 -1.57
CA THR A 293 -7.18 7.46 -0.64
C THR A 293 -5.89 8.26 -0.74
N MET A 294 -5.26 8.51 0.40
CA MET A 294 -4.02 9.25 0.54
C MET A 294 -3.10 8.50 1.48
N ARG A 295 -1.80 8.44 1.16
CA ARG A 295 -0.79 7.86 2.03
C ARG A 295 0.19 8.93 2.48
N LEU A 296 0.31 9.10 3.79
CA LEU A 296 1.34 9.93 4.40
C LEU A 296 2.47 9.03 4.88
N HIS A 297 3.63 9.13 4.23
CA HIS A 297 4.85 8.47 4.68
C HIS A 297 5.56 9.34 5.71
N PHE A 298 6.06 8.74 6.78
CA PHE A 298 6.83 9.42 7.82
C PHE A 298 7.83 8.47 8.47
N LYS A 299 8.83 9.04 9.15
CA LYS A 299 9.89 8.27 9.82
C LYS A 299 10.12 8.74 11.23
N ARG A 300 10.57 7.82 12.08
CA ARG A 300 11.07 8.13 13.41
C ARG A 300 12.57 8.41 13.33
N GLU A 301 12.98 9.57 13.82
CA GLU A 301 14.40 9.92 13.96
C GLU A 301 14.72 10.19 15.42
N ARG A 302 15.86 9.65 15.89
CA ARG A 302 16.41 10.01 17.20
C ARG A 302 17.18 11.31 17.06
N VAL A 303 16.75 12.34 17.78
CA VAL A 303 17.39 13.65 17.79
C VAL A 303 17.81 14.02 19.21
N LYS A 304 18.94 14.73 19.32
CA LYS A 304 19.41 15.26 20.60
C LYS A 304 18.71 16.58 20.89
N ARG A 305 17.78 16.58 21.85
CA ARG A 305 17.19 17.81 22.37
C ARG A 305 18.10 18.39 23.44
N ILE A 306 18.75 19.50 23.11
CA ILE A 306 19.59 20.23 24.06
C ILE A 306 18.68 20.84 25.14
N LEU A 307 18.99 20.56 26.40
CA LEU A 307 18.31 21.09 27.58
C LEU A 307 19.08 22.28 28.16
N VAL A 308 20.41 22.18 28.22
CA VAL A 308 21.32 23.23 28.68
C VAL A 308 22.54 23.23 27.75
N HIS A 309 23.03 24.40 27.36
CA HIS A 309 24.18 24.51 26.47
C HIS A 309 25.51 24.44 27.23
N GLU A 310 25.56 24.98 28.47
CA GLU A 310 26.73 24.92 29.34
C GLU A 310 26.33 24.67 30.81
N PRO A 311 26.71 23.52 31.41
CA PRO A 311 27.29 22.36 30.71
C PRO A 311 26.31 21.82 29.65
N LEU A 312 26.83 21.23 28.57
CA LEU A 312 25.99 20.65 27.52
C LEU A 312 25.23 19.44 28.09
N ILE A 313 23.96 19.65 28.38
CA ILE A 313 23.02 18.60 28.83
C ILE A 313 22.00 18.43 27.71
N TYR A 314 21.89 17.22 27.18
CA TYR A 314 20.90 16.88 26.17
C TYR A 314 20.16 15.60 26.55
N LYS A 315 18.97 15.44 25.99
CA LYS A 315 18.21 14.19 26.05
C LYS A 315 17.97 13.72 24.62
N GLU A 316 18.21 12.43 24.37
CA GLU A 316 17.78 11.81 23.12
C GLU A 316 16.26 11.63 23.17
N ILE A 317 15.59 12.20 22.17
CA ILE A 317 14.16 12.05 21.99
C ILE A 317 13.89 11.49 20.60
N GLU A 318 12.84 10.71 20.49
CA GLU A 318 12.35 10.21 19.21
C GLU A 318 11.33 11.20 18.67
N VAL A 319 11.51 11.64 17.43
CA VAL A 319 10.62 12.60 16.77
C VAL A 319 10.12 11.98 15.48
N LEU A 320 8.81 12.09 15.24
CA LEU A 320 8.23 11.75 13.95
C LEU A 320 8.48 12.90 12.99
N LYS A 321 9.19 12.62 11.91
CA LYS A 321 9.44 13.55 10.83
C LYS A 321 8.50 13.25 9.68
N PHE A 322 7.74 14.27 9.30
CA PHE A 322 6.91 14.26 8.11
C PHE A 322 7.75 13.89 6.87
N GLY A 323 7.26 12.96 6.07
CA GLY A 323 7.88 12.55 4.81
C GLY A 323 7.16 13.14 3.62
N ASN A 324 6.54 12.29 2.80
CA ASN A 324 5.90 12.68 1.55
C ASN A 324 4.45 12.17 1.50
N TRP A 325 3.63 12.85 0.69
CA TRP A 325 2.31 12.36 0.31
C TRP A 325 2.38 11.52 -0.97
N GLU A 326 1.65 10.42 -0.99
CA GLU A 326 1.37 9.59 -2.16
C GLU A 326 -0.15 9.57 -2.40
N TYR A 327 -0.57 9.67 -3.67
CA TYR A 327 -1.95 9.84 -4.13
C TYR A 327 -2.44 8.63 -4.90
#